data_AF-A0A1G4W8U4-F1
#
_entry.id   AF-A0A1G4W8U4-F1
#
_cell.length_a   1.000
_cell.length_b   1.000
_cell.length_c   1.000
_cell.angle_alpha   90.00
_cell.angle_beta   90.00
_cell.angle_gamma   90.00
#
_symmetry.space_group_name_H-M   'P 1'
#
loop_
_entity.id
_entity.type
_entity.pdbx_description
1 polymer ?
#
loop_
_entity_poly.entity_id
_entity_poly.type
_entity_poly.pdbx_seq_one_letter_code
_entity_poly.pdbx_strand_id
1 'polypeptide(L)'
;MIKNEFSRDLLSNIEISTDLQKEIYENCKKGKRAGDLRFRYSGVITALIVILIFGTTGAGSYAYYKSVQSRMEAMPDFEIKEYSLDLENDTGVTIDEAYSRNLTDEETLRMAELERKYNAEGVFPEGEVKRVATLAEWDGESVCYVEEDHKLHLPDKMTDEQLLLFIDYQTKKDYVMQQEVEEMWEEEGVNTPSPYVDVENVTEDKLIEMSREPLEKLFGKGTAEGWEPVVQAFKPSAAYPEDGTDHDMYNVIWNQVGGSSNSTDYIVVYNMNDLSIIGVAIRGREHWAGLQSFTDAEAAAKVETDLPKVCAEIERLYGYKNYDSEWHEVYYDYTDPGENDARQTRYVFKFGNKTVDVMWDLGAEKLASVEFFNE
;
A
#
# COMPACT_ATOMS: atom_id res chain seq x y z
N MET A 1 -9.21 31.55 -4.97
CA MET A 1 -8.41 31.61 -3.75
C MET A 1 -7.26 30.64 -3.97
N ILE A 2 -6.02 31.10 -4.07
CA ILE A 2 -4.88 30.21 -4.36
C ILE A 2 -4.71 29.31 -3.13
N LYS A 3 -4.93 28.00 -3.28
CA LYS A 3 -5.07 27.01 -2.20
C LYS A 3 -3.79 26.75 -1.38
N ASN A 4 -2.77 27.61 -1.51
CA ASN A 4 -1.36 27.26 -1.25
C ASN A 4 -0.53 28.29 -0.45
N GLU A 5 -1.13 29.20 0.31
CA GLU A 5 -0.36 30.04 1.25
C GLU A 5 -0.51 29.52 2.69
N PHE A 6 0.53 28.87 3.20
CA PHE A 6 0.69 28.61 4.63
C PHE A 6 0.62 29.95 5.37
N SER A 7 -0.41 30.14 6.20
CA SER A 7 -0.64 31.41 6.88
C SER A 7 0.50 31.70 7.85
N ARG A 8 1.23 32.79 7.61
CA ARG A 8 2.33 33.24 8.49
C ARG A 8 1.85 33.54 9.92
N ASP A 9 0.56 33.78 10.09
CA ASP A 9 -0.04 34.11 11.37
C ASP A 9 -0.18 32.89 12.29
N LEU A 10 -0.14 31.66 11.75
CA LEU A 10 -0.23 30.42 12.55
C LEU A 10 0.95 30.25 13.53
N LEU A 11 2.14 30.70 13.14
CA LEU A 11 3.35 30.61 13.96
C LEU A 11 3.61 31.89 14.78
N SER A 12 2.82 32.94 14.55
CA SER A 12 3.06 34.27 15.17
C SER A 12 2.91 34.28 16.70
N ASN A 13 2.16 33.32 17.25
CA ASN A 13 1.91 33.18 18.69
C ASN A 13 2.72 32.06 19.36
N ILE A 14 3.66 31.44 18.64
CA ILE A 14 4.53 30.38 19.16
C ILE A 14 5.93 30.97 19.35
N GLU A 15 6.48 30.89 20.57
CA GLU A 15 7.85 31.33 20.88
C GLU A 15 8.88 30.37 20.28
N ILE A 16 9.16 30.53 18.99
CA ILE A 16 10.25 29.87 18.27
C ILE A 16 11.10 30.92 17.53
N SER A 17 12.38 30.60 17.27
CA SER A 17 13.30 31.54 16.64
C SER A 17 12.84 31.90 15.22
N THR A 18 13.14 33.12 14.77
CA THR A 18 12.78 33.59 13.43
C THR A 18 13.41 32.74 12.32
N ASP A 19 14.60 32.19 12.57
CA ASP A 19 15.28 31.28 11.65
C ASP A 19 14.54 29.94 11.55
N LEU A 20 14.06 29.40 12.67
CA LEU A 20 13.25 28.17 12.71
C LEU A 20 11.86 28.39 12.10
N GLN A 21 11.23 29.55 12.32
CA GLN A 21 9.98 29.92 11.65
C GLN A 21 10.15 29.97 10.12
N LYS A 22 11.27 30.52 9.66
CA LYS A 22 11.62 30.59 8.24
C LYS A 22 11.88 29.20 7.67
N GLU A 23 12.60 28.35 8.40
CA GLU A 23 12.86 26.96 8.01
C GLU A 23 11.57 26.14 7.93
N ILE A 24 10.68 26.23 8.92
CA ILE A 24 9.36 25.58 8.91
C ILE A 24 8.53 26.08 7.71
N TYR A 25 8.47 27.39 7.49
CA TYR A 25 7.75 27.97 6.36
C TYR A 25 8.33 27.52 5.00
N GLU A 26 9.65 27.42 4.90
CA GLU A 26 10.33 26.97 3.68
C GLU A 26 10.19 25.45 3.44
N ASN A 27 10.01 24.66 4.50
CA ASN A 27 9.83 23.20 4.47
C ASN A 27 8.36 22.75 4.34
N CYS A 28 7.39 23.60 4.71
CA CYS A 28 5.96 23.31 4.63
C CYS A 28 5.29 23.74 3.30
N LYS A 29 6.06 24.15 2.28
CA LYS A 29 5.53 24.37 0.93
C LYS A 29 5.22 23.03 0.26
N LYS A 30 3.96 22.76 -0.07
CA LYS A 30 3.54 21.59 -0.87
C LYS A 30 4.38 21.52 -2.15
N GLY A 31 4.94 20.35 -2.47
CA GLY A 31 5.75 20.08 -3.67
C GLY A 31 7.26 20.32 -3.55
N LYS A 32 7.77 20.99 -2.50
CA LYS A 32 9.23 21.30 -2.42
C LYS A 32 10.11 20.09 -2.09
N ARG A 33 9.52 19.02 -1.53
CA ARG A 33 10.17 17.74 -1.19
C ARG A 33 9.76 16.58 -2.11
N ALA A 34 8.91 16.84 -3.11
CA ALA A 34 8.43 15.82 -4.03
C ALA A 34 9.43 15.54 -5.17
N GLY A 35 10.32 16.48 -5.52
CA GLY A 35 11.39 16.20 -6.49
C GLY A 35 12.63 15.49 -5.92
N ASP A 36 12.69 15.24 -4.61
CA ASP A 36 13.83 14.55 -3.99
C ASP A 36 13.43 13.11 -3.68
N LEU A 37 13.93 12.16 -4.48
CA LEU A 37 13.74 10.71 -4.29
C LEU A 37 14.03 10.30 -2.84
N ARG A 38 15.05 10.88 -2.21
CA ARG A 38 15.41 10.59 -0.82
C ARG A 38 14.35 11.01 0.18
N PHE A 39 13.49 11.99 -0.15
CA PHE A 39 12.43 12.48 0.74
C PHE A 39 11.07 11.85 0.47
N ARG A 40 10.72 11.59 -0.81
CA ARG A 40 9.58 10.73 -1.17
C ARG A 40 9.72 9.32 -0.59
N TYR A 41 10.96 8.86 -0.50
CA TYR A 41 11.33 7.56 0.06
C TYR A 41 12.14 7.65 1.36
N SER A 42 12.09 8.80 2.08
CA SER A 42 12.83 9.03 3.35
C SER A 42 12.33 8.21 4.52
N GLY A 43 11.10 7.70 4.44
CA GLY A 43 10.71 6.60 5.29
C GLY A 43 11.41 5.36 4.75
N VAL A 44 12.28 4.73 5.54
CA VAL A 44 12.88 3.43 5.22
C VAL A 44 11.83 2.43 4.69
N ILE A 45 10.56 2.57 5.07
CA ILE A 45 9.41 1.82 4.57
C ILE A 45 9.18 1.97 3.04
N THR A 46 9.31 3.16 2.45
CA THR A 46 8.93 3.38 1.05
C THR A 46 9.94 2.81 0.06
N ALA A 47 11.25 2.89 0.35
CA ALA A 47 12.28 2.27 -0.49
C ALA A 47 12.19 0.72 -0.48
N LEU A 48 11.58 0.15 0.56
CA LEU A 48 11.38 -1.30 0.71
C LEU A 48 10.11 -1.80 0.03
N ILE A 49 9.10 -0.94 -0.14
CA ILE A 49 7.90 -1.22 -0.95
C ILE A 49 8.27 -1.43 -2.44
N VAL A 50 9.36 -0.82 -2.92
CA VAL A 50 9.84 -0.99 -4.30
C VAL A 50 10.48 -2.38 -4.52
N ILE A 51 11.28 -2.85 -3.56
CA ILE A 51 11.87 -4.21 -3.58
C ILE A 51 10.78 -5.29 -3.55
N LEU A 52 9.66 -5.01 -2.89
CA LEU A 52 8.48 -5.87 -2.78
C LEU A 52 7.80 -6.20 -4.14
N ILE A 53 7.93 -5.34 -5.16
CA ILE A 53 7.24 -5.50 -6.46
C ILE A 53 7.91 -6.58 -7.33
N PHE A 54 9.24 -6.73 -7.28
CA PHE A 54 9.98 -7.67 -8.12
C PHE A 54 10.83 -8.69 -7.35
N GLY A 55 11.11 -8.46 -6.06
CA GLY A 55 12.00 -9.27 -5.22
C GLY A 55 11.31 -10.41 -4.48
N THR A 56 10.47 -11.21 -5.14
CA THR A 56 9.90 -12.42 -4.52
C THR A 56 10.81 -13.63 -4.76
N THR A 57 11.44 -14.13 -3.69
CA THR A 57 12.30 -15.32 -3.67
C THR A 57 11.52 -16.65 -3.67
N GLY A 58 10.20 -16.62 -3.95
CA GLY A 58 9.38 -17.82 -4.12
C GLY A 58 9.55 -18.44 -5.51
N ALA A 59 9.80 -19.75 -5.58
CA ALA A 59 9.92 -20.47 -6.85
C ALA A 59 8.63 -20.48 -7.71
N GLY A 60 7.48 -20.10 -7.15
CA GLY A 60 6.22 -19.92 -7.89
C GLY A 60 6.14 -18.61 -8.68
N SER A 61 6.74 -17.54 -8.15
CA SER A 61 6.73 -16.19 -8.70
C SER A 61 7.53 -16.09 -10.00
N TYR A 62 8.70 -16.74 -10.05
CA TYR A 62 9.70 -16.53 -11.10
C TYR A 62 9.23 -16.84 -12.53
N ALA A 63 8.27 -17.76 -12.72
CA ALA A 63 7.83 -18.15 -14.06
C ALA A 63 6.85 -17.16 -14.69
N TYR A 64 5.94 -16.58 -13.90
CA TYR A 64 4.92 -15.64 -14.37
C TYR A 64 5.53 -14.30 -14.75
N TYR A 65 6.33 -13.74 -13.84
CA TYR A 65 6.97 -12.45 -14.08
C TYR A 65 8.04 -12.49 -15.17
N LYS A 66 8.44 -13.66 -15.67
CA LYS A 66 9.48 -13.74 -16.70
C LYS A 66 9.12 -12.97 -17.98
N SER A 67 7.86 -13.01 -18.44
CA SER A 67 7.45 -12.24 -19.62
C SER A 67 7.45 -10.74 -19.35
N VAL A 68 7.00 -10.34 -18.17
CA VAL A 68 7.04 -8.93 -17.72
C VAL A 68 8.48 -8.45 -17.62
N GLN A 69 9.35 -9.20 -16.92
CA GLN A 69 10.77 -8.93 -16.80
C GLN A 69 11.45 -8.83 -18.17
N SER A 70 11.19 -9.78 -19.07
CA SER A 70 11.76 -9.72 -20.43
C SER A 70 11.29 -8.49 -21.20
N ARG A 71 10.06 -8.01 -20.96
CA ARG A 71 9.53 -6.78 -21.54
C ARG A 71 10.22 -5.55 -20.95
N MET A 72 10.46 -5.52 -19.63
CA MET A 72 11.16 -4.43 -18.95
C MET A 72 12.63 -4.33 -19.37
N GLU A 73 13.34 -5.47 -19.41
CA GLU A 73 14.73 -5.55 -19.87
C GLU A 73 14.91 -5.20 -21.36
N ALA A 74 13.85 -5.34 -22.15
CA ALA A 74 13.83 -4.96 -23.56
C ALA A 74 13.47 -3.49 -23.81
N MET A 75 13.20 -2.71 -22.75
CA MET A 75 12.86 -1.29 -22.85
C MET A 75 14.04 -0.50 -23.43
N PRO A 76 13.85 0.31 -24.48
CA PRO A 76 14.93 1.08 -25.09
C PRO A 76 15.41 2.22 -24.19
N ASP A 77 16.71 2.56 -24.27
CA ASP A 77 17.34 3.61 -23.46
C ASP A 77 16.64 4.98 -23.49
N PHE A 78 15.97 5.32 -24.60
CA PHE A 78 15.25 6.60 -24.69
C PHE A 78 14.00 6.58 -23.80
N GLU A 79 13.33 5.43 -23.71
CA GLU A 79 12.12 5.26 -22.92
C GLU A 79 12.46 5.21 -21.43
N ILE A 80 13.57 4.53 -21.04
CA ILE A 80 14.10 4.57 -19.67
C ILE A 80 14.30 6.03 -19.23
N LYS A 81 14.93 6.86 -20.06
CA LYS A 81 15.15 8.28 -19.77
C LYS A 81 13.87 9.10 -19.63
N GLU A 82 12.84 8.76 -20.40
CA GLU A 82 11.54 9.42 -20.27
C GLU A 82 10.91 9.12 -18.90
N TYR A 83 10.90 7.86 -18.46
CA TYR A 83 10.40 7.49 -17.13
C TYR A 83 11.24 8.06 -15.99
N SER A 84 12.57 8.13 -16.14
CA SER A 84 13.45 8.83 -15.18
C SER A 84 13.03 10.29 -15.01
N LEU A 85 12.81 11.00 -16.13
CA LEU A 85 12.33 12.38 -16.09
C LEU A 85 10.93 12.49 -15.47
N ASP A 86 10.05 11.52 -15.72
CA ASP A 86 8.74 11.48 -15.07
C ASP A 86 8.87 11.32 -13.56
N LEU A 87 9.77 10.46 -13.08
CA LEU A 87 10.05 10.27 -11.65
C LEU A 87 10.61 11.54 -11.00
N GLU A 88 11.54 12.24 -11.65
CA GLU A 88 12.09 13.52 -11.19
C GLU A 88 11.02 14.62 -11.09
N ASN A 89 10.09 14.65 -12.05
CA ASN A 89 9.05 15.67 -12.15
C ASN A 89 7.76 15.32 -11.41
N ASP A 90 7.61 14.08 -10.95
CA ASP A 90 6.43 13.63 -10.22
C ASP A 90 6.38 14.34 -8.85
N THR A 91 5.49 15.33 -8.76
CA THR A 91 5.30 16.16 -7.58
C THR A 91 4.28 15.59 -6.59
N GLY A 92 3.74 14.40 -6.86
CA GLY A 92 2.78 13.72 -6.01
C GLY A 92 3.38 13.33 -4.67
N VAL A 93 2.66 13.62 -3.59
CA VAL A 93 3.01 13.12 -2.24
C VAL A 93 2.52 11.68 -2.06
N THR A 94 1.45 11.30 -2.77
CA THR A 94 0.91 9.93 -2.83
C THR A 94 0.86 9.45 -4.28
N ILE A 95 0.78 8.12 -4.48
CA ILE A 95 0.67 7.50 -5.81
C ILE A 95 -0.54 8.05 -6.59
N ASP A 96 -1.65 8.32 -5.90
CA ASP A 96 -2.89 8.80 -6.52
C ASP A 96 -2.85 10.30 -6.90
N GLU A 97 -1.97 11.11 -6.28
CA GLU A 97 -1.78 12.52 -6.67
C GLU A 97 -1.06 12.67 -8.02
N ALA A 98 -0.41 11.60 -8.52
CA ALA A 98 0.27 11.57 -9.82
C ALA A 98 -0.70 11.49 -11.01
N TYR A 99 -2.00 11.29 -10.76
CA TYR A 99 -3.04 11.13 -11.77
C TYR A 99 -3.98 12.34 -11.81
N SER A 100 -4.71 12.54 -12.92
CA SER A 100 -5.70 13.63 -13.02
C SER A 100 -6.95 13.39 -12.18
N ARG A 101 -7.24 12.12 -11.84
CA ARG A 101 -8.31 11.67 -10.95
C ARG A 101 -7.98 10.31 -10.34
N ASN A 102 -8.68 9.94 -9.27
CA ASN A 102 -8.62 8.59 -8.70
C ASN A 102 -9.34 7.58 -9.62
N LEU A 103 -8.95 6.31 -9.50
CA LEU A 103 -9.69 5.20 -10.09
C LEU A 103 -11.03 5.01 -9.39
N THR A 104 -12.06 4.66 -10.17
CA THR A 104 -13.34 4.22 -9.59
C THR A 104 -13.23 2.79 -9.06
N ASP A 105 -14.13 2.37 -8.17
CA ASP A 105 -14.16 0.98 -7.67
C ASP A 105 -14.26 -0.04 -8.82
N GLU A 106 -15.09 0.23 -9.82
CA GLU A 106 -15.24 -0.63 -11.00
C GLU A 106 -13.93 -0.74 -11.78
N GLU A 107 -13.20 0.37 -11.93
CA GLU A 107 -11.88 0.37 -12.57
C GLU A 107 -10.85 -0.36 -11.74
N THR A 108 -10.82 -0.19 -10.41
CA THR A 108 -9.89 -0.90 -9.51
C THR A 108 -10.11 -2.42 -9.56
N LEU A 109 -11.37 -2.86 -9.55
CA LEU A 109 -11.71 -4.29 -9.66
C LEU A 109 -11.30 -4.87 -11.01
N ARG A 110 -11.59 -4.16 -12.11
CA ARG A 110 -11.16 -4.58 -13.47
C ARG A 110 -9.64 -4.55 -13.61
N MET A 111 -8.97 -3.56 -13.03
CA MET A 111 -7.52 -3.43 -13.03
C MET A 111 -6.86 -4.61 -12.33
N ALA A 112 -7.35 -5.02 -11.15
CA ALA A 112 -6.80 -6.18 -10.45
C ALA A 112 -6.90 -7.47 -11.28
N GLU A 113 -8.00 -7.68 -12.01
CA GLU A 113 -8.12 -8.80 -12.96
C GLU A 113 -7.14 -8.69 -14.12
N LEU A 114 -6.97 -7.49 -14.69
CA LEU A 114 -6.05 -7.25 -15.80
C LEU A 114 -4.59 -7.37 -15.37
N GLU A 115 -4.21 -6.93 -14.18
CA GLU A 115 -2.87 -7.10 -13.62
C GLU A 115 -2.51 -8.58 -13.48
N ARG A 116 -3.45 -9.41 -13.02
CA ARG A 116 -3.25 -10.86 -12.97
C ARG A 116 -3.00 -11.44 -14.36
N LYS A 117 -3.75 -11.03 -15.38
CA LYS A 117 -3.52 -11.46 -16.77
C LYS A 117 -2.22 -10.90 -17.36
N TYR A 118 -1.89 -9.66 -17.04
CA TYR A 118 -0.63 -9.02 -17.45
C TYR A 118 0.57 -9.80 -16.90
N ASN A 119 0.56 -10.08 -15.60
CA ASN A 119 1.65 -10.76 -14.89
C ASN A 119 1.72 -12.26 -15.18
N ALA A 120 0.59 -12.98 -15.18
CA ALA A 120 0.57 -14.43 -15.30
C ALA A 120 0.49 -14.94 -16.74
N GLU A 121 -0.16 -14.19 -17.63
CA GLU A 121 -0.45 -14.62 -19.01
C GLU A 121 0.26 -13.78 -20.07
N GLY A 122 0.91 -12.66 -19.69
CA GLY A 122 1.57 -11.75 -20.64
C GLY A 122 0.60 -10.98 -21.52
N VAL A 123 -0.59 -10.65 -20.99
CA VAL A 123 -1.56 -9.79 -21.68
C VAL A 123 -1.11 -8.34 -21.58
N PHE A 124 -0.40 -7.86 -22.60
CA PHE A 124 0.12 -6.50 -22.71
C PHE A 124 -0.82 -5.59 -23.51
N PRO A 125 -0.77 -4.26 -23.29
CA PRO A 125 -1.51 -3.33 -24.15
C PRO A 125 -1.02 -3.38 -25.61
N GLU A 126 -1.89 -2.99 -26.54
CA GLU A 126 -1.59 -2.92 -27.98
C GLU A 126 -0.66 -1.74 -28.32
N GLY A 127 -0.62 -0.72 -27.46
CA GLY A 127 0.17 0.49 -27.65
C GLY A 127 0.84 0.98 -26.37
N GLU A 128 1.18 2.27 -26.36
CA GLU A 128 1.79 2.94 -25.22
C GLU A 128 1.02 4.22 -24.85
N VAL A 129 1.24 4.69 -23.63
CA VAL A 129 0.66 5.94 -23.15
C VAL A 129 1.11 7.08 -24.05
N LYS A 130 0.15 7.87 -24.53
CA LYS A 130 0.46 9.07 -25.34
C LYS A 130 1.11 10.12 -24.45
N ARG A 131 2.08 10.86 -24.99
CA ARG A 131 2.69 12.03 -24.33
C ARG A 131 2.33 13.29 -25.12
N VAL A 132 1.89 14.34 -24.43
CA VAL A 132 1.59 15.66 -25.01
C VAL A 132 2.22 16.77 -24.19
N ALA A 133 2.54 17.89 -24.83
CA ALA A 133 3.24 18.98 -24.17
C ALA A 133 2.30 19.81 -23.29
N THR A 134 1.04 19.96 -23.68
CA THR A 134 0.07 20.81 -22.97
C THR A 134 -1.26 20.12 -22.75
N LEU A 135 -2.00 20.53 -21.70
CA LEU A 135 -3.32 19.98 -21.41
C LEU A 135 -4.32 20.22 -22.56
N ALA A 136 -4.12 21.28 -23.35
CA ALA A 136 -4.96 21.59 -24.51
C ALA A 136 -4.82 20.58 -25.66
N GLU A 137 -3.76 19.78 -25.68
CA GLU A 137 -3.53 18.73 -26.69
C GLU A 137 -4.14 17.39 -26.27
N TRP A 138 -4.51 17.24 -25.01
CA TRP A 138 -5.21 16.05 -24.53
C TRP A 138 -6.64 16.00 -25.06
N ASP A 139 -7.05 14.83 -25.58
CA ASP A 139 -8.36 14.62 -26.19
C ASP A 139 -9.49 14.41 -25.17
N GLY A 140 -9.16 14.26 -23.87
CA GLY A 140 -10.12 13.98 -22.80
C GLY A 140 -10.60 12.53 -22.76
N GLU A 141 -10.22 11.71 -23.73
CA GLU A 141 -10.72 10.34 -23.92
C GLU A 141 -9.63 9.27 -23.79
N SER A 142 -8.36 9.62 -24.00
CA SER A 142 -7.23 8.70 -23.90
C SER A 142 -6.46 8.83 -22.58
N VAL A 143 -5.80 7.75 -22.18
CA VAL A 143 -4.79 7.80 -21.11
C VAL A 143 -3.56 8.49 -21.69
N CYS A 144 -3.20 9.64 -21.11
CA CYS A 144 -2.21 10.53 -21.69
C CYS A 144 -1.36 11.18 -20.60
N TYR A 145 -0.05 11.12 -20.74
CA TYR A 145 0.86 11.89 -19.91
C TYR A 145 0.98 13.32 -20.46
N VAL A 146 0.80 14.32 -19.60
CA VAL A 146 0.84 15.75 -19.96
C VAL A 146 2.06 16.39 -19.31
N GLU A 147 3.00 16.87 -20.12
CA GLU A 147 4.26 17.46 -19.64
C GLU A 147 4.05 18.78 -18.89
N GLU A 148 3.01 19.54 -19.22
CA GLU A 148 2.71 20.84 -18.59
C GLU A 148 2.48 20.74 -17.07
N ASP A 149 1.87 19.65 -16.60
CA ASP A 149 1.57 19.43 -15.19
C ASP A 149 2.17 18.15 -14.60
N HIS A 150 2.94 17.40 -15.39
CA HIS A 150 3.62 16.17 -15.00
C HIS A 150 2.67 15.10 -14.42
N LYS A 151 1.48 14.98 -15.02
CA LYS A 151 0.46 14.02 -14.58
C LYS A 151 0.05 13.07 -15.69
N LEU A 152 -0.37 11.88 -15.27
CA LEU A 152 -1.11 10.97 -16.13
C LEU A 152 -2.60 11.34 -16.10
N HIS A 153 -3.10 11.87 -17.21
CA HIS A 153 -4.50 12.22 -17.40
C HIS A 153 -5.32 11.00 -17.82
N LEU A 154 -6.34 10.70 -17.02
CA LEU A 154 -7.26 9.59 -17.22
C LEU A 154 -8.60 10.12 -17.76
N PRO A 155 -9.22 9.43 -18.73
CA PRO A 155 -10.57 9.77 -19.19
C PRO A 155 -11.61 9.51 -18.09
N ASP A 156 -12.84 9.99 -18.21
CA ASP A 156 -13.88 9.77 -17.18
C ASP A 156 -14.15 8.28 -16.87
N LYS A 157 -14.01 7.42 -17.88
CA LYS A 157 -14.12 5.96 -17.75
C LYS A 157 -13.08 5.27 -18.60
N MET A 158 -12.37 4.29 -18.02
CA MET A 158 -11.37 3.52 -18.73
C MET A 158 -11.89 2.19 -19.27
N THR A 159 -11.55 1.92 -20.52
CA THR A 159 -11.67 0.62 -21.17
C THR A 159 -10.60 -0.36 -20.67
N ASP A 160 -10.73 -1.65 -20.94
CA ASP A 160 -9.73 -2.64 -20.52
C ASP A 160 -8.36 -2.35 -21.14
N GLU A 161 -8.33 -1.90 -22.39
CA GLU A 161 -7.08 -1.48 -23.05
C GLU A 161 -6.44 -0.27 -22.36
N GLN A 162 -7.25 0.70 -21.93
CA GLN A 162 -6.74 1.87 -21.20
C GLN A 162 -6.22 1.50 -19.80
N LEU A 163 -6.87 0.54 -19.14
CA LEU A 163 -6.36 -0.03 -17.89
C LEU A 163 -5.04 -0.80 -18.13
N LEU A 164 -4.92 -1.56 -19.22
CA LEU A 164 -3.67 -2.21 -19.59
C LEU A 164 -2.54 -1.21 -19.89
N LEU A 165 -2.84 -0.10 -20.57
CA LEU A 165 -1.90 1.00 -20.78
C LEU A 165 -1.45 1.61 -19.44
N PHE A 166 -2.38 1.80 -18.51
CA PHE A 166 -2.10 2.30 -17.17
C PHE A 166 -1.23 1.33 -16.35
N ILE A 167 -1.52 0.03 -16.41
CA ILE A 167 -0.73 -1.03 -15.76
C ILE A 167 0.69 -1.07 -16.34
N ASP A 168 0.84 -1.06 -17.66
CA ASP A 168 2.15 -1.10 -18.31
C ASP A 168 2.99 0.14 -18.00
N TYR A 169 2.37 1.32 -18.00
CA TYR A 169 3.01 2.58 -17.62
C TYR A 169 3.52 2.54 -16.17
N GLN A 170 2.70 2.11 -15.22
CA GLN A 170 3.13 1.98 -13.82
C GLN A 170 4.26 0.95 -13.68
N THR A 171 4.13 -0.22 -14.32
CA THR A 171 5.14 -1.29 -14.26
C THR A 171 6.50 -0.81 -14.78
N LYS A 172 6.52 -0.07 -15.90
CA LYS A 172 7.73 0.53 -16.46
C LYS A 172 8.30 1.62 -15.55
N LYS A 173 7.45 2.49 -14.99
CA LYS A 173 7.86 3.54 -14.05
C LYS A 173 8.51 2.93 -12.79
N ASP A 174 7.89 1.88 -12.24
CA ASP A 174 8.39 1.19 -11.05
C ASP A 174 9.72 0.47 -11.33
N TYR A 175 9.88 -0.10 -12.52
CA TYR A 175 11.13 -0.74 -12.95
C TYR A 175 12.29 0.26 -13.08
N VAL A 176 12.05 1.46 -13.65
CA VAL A 176 13.08 2.51 -13.73
C VAL A 176 13.41 3.05 -12.35
N MET A 177 12.40 3.27 -11.51
CA MET A 177 12.60 3.70 -10.13
C MET A 177 13.48 2.70 -9.36
N GLN A 178 13.25 1.39 -9.52
CA GLN A 178 14.06 0.38 -8.87
C GLN A 178 15.53 0.48 -9.29
N GLN A 179 15.82 0.66 -10.58
CA GLN A 179 17.18 0.84 -11.08
C GLN A 179 17.85 2.09 -10.50
N GLU A 180 17.16 3.23 -10.50
CA GLU A 180 17.72 4.48 -9.94
C GLU A 180 18.03 4.34 -8.44
N VAL A 181 17.16 3.66 -7.68
CA VAL A 181 17.39 3.40 -6.24
C VAL A 181 18.60 2.49 -6.05
N GLU A 182 18.72 1.42 -6.84
CA GLU A 182 19.87 0.51 -6.80
C GLU A 182 21.19 1.25 -7.12
N GLU A 183 21.22 2.06 -8.18
CA GLU A 183 22.38 2.87 -8.56
C GLU A 183 22.75 3.90 -7.47
N MET A 184 21.78 4.61 -6.92
CA MET A 184 22.01 5.58 -5.83
C MET A 184 22.64 4.94 -4.60
N TRP A 185 22.21 3.73 -4.23
CA TRP A 185 22.75 3.00 -3.09
C TRP A 185 24.19 2.56 -3.32
N GLU A 186 24.53 2.14 -4.55
CA GLU A 186 25.89 1.81 -4.94
C GLU A 186 26.82 3.04 -4.91
N GLU A 187 26.36 4.19 -5.41
CA GLU A 187 27.16 5.41 -5.53
C GLU A 187 27.41 6.13 -4.19
N GLU A 188 26.38 6.29 -3.36
CA GLU A 188 26.51 7.06 -2.11
C GLU A 188 27.18 6.24 -0.99
N GLY A 189 27.40 4.93 -1.17
CA GLY A 189 27.95 4.05 -0.14
C GLY A 189 27.12 4.06 1.15
N VAL A 190 25.84 4.40 1.04
CA VAL A 190 24.89 4.51 2.14
C VAL A 190 24.59 3.10 2.63
N ASN A 191 25.35 2.68 3.63
CA ASN A 191 25.19 1.39 4.30
C ASN A 191 24.10 1.48 5.38
N THR A 192 22.91 1.98 5.03
CA THR A 192 21.74 1.88 5.91
C THR A 192 21.26 0.43 5.82
N PRO A 193 21.32 -0.37 6.90
CA PRO A 193 20.91 -1.76 6.84
C PRO A 193 19.43 -1.82 6.43
N SER A 194 19.12 -2.65 5.44
CA SER A 194 17.73 -3.00 5.16
C SER A 194 17.12 -3.65 6.41
N PRO A 195 15.95 -3.21 6.88
CA PRO A 195 15.24 -3.96 7.91
C PRO A 195 14.68 -5.27 7.35
N TYR A 196 14.56 -5.45 6.02
CA TYR A 196 14.30 -6.78 5.46
C TYR A 196 15.58 -7.58 5.44
N VAL A 197 15.52 -8.74 6.08
CA VAL A 197 16.65 -9.66 6.26
C VAL A 197 16.26 -11.04 5.73
N ASP A 198 17.25 -11.92 5.59
CA ASP A 198 16.98 -13.33 5.33
C ASP A 198 16.18 -13.94 6.49
N VAL A 199 15.36 -14.95 6.19
CA VAL A 199 14.64 -15.68 7.23
C VAL A 199 15.64 -16.46 8.08
N GLU A 200 15.74 -16.09 9.37
CA GLU A 200 16.64 -16.71 10.34
C GLU A 200 15.84 -17.55 11.36
N ASN A 201 16.47 -18.51 12.02
CA ASN A 201 15.90 -19.27 13.17
C ASN A 201 14.67 -20.17 12.89
N VAL A 202 13.89 -19.92 11.83
CA VAL A 202 12.73 -20.69 11.39
C VAL A 202 12.79 -20.88 9.88
N THR A 203 12.17 -21.93 9.34
CA THR A 203 12.08 -22.14 7.89
C THR A 203 10.84 -21.48 7.31
N GLU A 204 10.91 -21.01 6.07
CA GLU A 204 9.75 -20.48 5.34
C GLU A 204 8.58 -21.47 5.31
N ASP A 205 8.84 -22.73 4.96
CA ASP A 205 7.84 -23.80 4.95
C ASP A 205 7.09 -23.92 6.28
N LYS A 206 7.78 -23.68 7.41
CA LYS A 206 7.17 -23.75 8.73
C LYS A 206 6.25 -22.56 8.98
N LEU A 207 6.68 -21.35 8.62
CA LEU A 207 5.85 -20.15 8.71
C LEU A 207 4.61 -20.26 7.82
N ILE A 208 4.77 -20.79 6.60
CA ILE A 208 3.68 -21.06 5.66
C ILE A 208 2.68 -22.06 6.27
N GLU A 209 3.15 -23.20 6.79
CA GLU A 209 2.29 -24.19 7.46
C GLU A 209 1.51 -23.56 8.62
N MET A 210 2.20 -22.79 9.48
CA MET A 210 1.61 -22.13 10.64
C MET A 210 0.55 -21.09 10.26
N SER A 211 0.71 -20.39 9.14
CA SER A 211 -0.20 -19.32 8.71
C SER A 211 -1.59 -19.80 8.28
N ARG A 212 -1.74 -21.10 7.97
CA ARG A 212 -3.03 -21.65 7.52
C ARG A 212 -4.10 -21.61 8.59
N GLU A 213 -3.79 -22.03 9.81
CA GLU A 213 -4.79 -22.08 10.90
C GLU A 213 -5.34 -20.68 11.24
N PRO A 214 -4.53 -19.64 11.45
CA PRO A 214 -5.02 -18.28 11.69
C PRO A 214 -5.90 -17.74 10.54
N LEU A 215 -5.52 -18.00 9.29
CA LEU A 215 -6.31 -17.59 8.13
C LEU A 215 -7.66 -18.32 8.08
N GLU A 216 -7.66 -19.63 8.25
CA GLU A 216 -8.88 -20.41 8.26
C GLU A 216 -9.81 -20.03 9.42
N LYS A 217 -9.20 -19.68 10.56
CA LYS A 217 -9.91 -19.23 11.74
C LYS A 217 -10.64 -17.91 11.49
N LEU A 218 -9.98 -16.93 10.88
CA LEU A 218 -10.58 -15.61 10.65
C LEU A 218 -11.51 -15.58 9.43
N PHE A 219 -11.08 -16.16 8.30
CA PHE A 219 -11.75 -16.01 7.01
C PHE A 219 -12.52 -17.26 6.55
N GLY A 220 -12.29 -18.42 7.18
CA GLY A 220 -12.97 -19.68 6.88
C GLY A 220 -12.08 -20.74 6.25
N LYS A 221 -12.53 -22.00 6.28
CA LYS A 221 -11.77 -23.14 5.75
C LYS A 221 -11.50 -23.00 4.25
N GLY A 222 -10.27 -23.33 3.84
CA GLY A 222 -9.86 -23.24 2.43
C GLY A 222 -9.49 -21.82 1.98
N THR A 223 -9.44 -20.84 2.90
CA THR A 223 -8.88 -19.52 2.57
C THR A 223 -7.47 -19.65 2.03
N ALA A 224 -7.18 -18.90 0.96
CA ALA A 224 -5.91 -18.92 0.23
C ALA A 224 -5.54 -20.30 -0.38
N GLU A 225 -6.49 -21.22 -0.56
CA GLU A 225 -6.25 -22.44 -1.32
C GLU A 225 -5.95 -22.10 -2.79
N GLY A 226 -4.80 -22.53 -3.30
CA GLY A 226 -4.33 -22.20 -4.64
C GLY A 226 -3.64 -20.84 -4.77
N TRP A 227 -3.43 -20.13 -3.66
CA TRP A 227 -2.68 -18.86 -3.63
C TRP A 227 -1.21 -19.12 -3.32
N GLU A 228 -0.34 -18.19 -3.73
CA GLU A 228 1.11 -18.30 -3.57
C GLU A 228 1.57 -17.59 -2.31
N PRO A 229 2.17 -18.30 -1.34
CA PRO A 229 2.72 -17.68 -0.16
C PRO A 229 4.10 -17.06 -0.44
N VAL A 230 4.34 -15.91 0.17
CA VAL A 230 5.64 -15.24 0.25
C VAL A 230 5.94 -14.98 1.73
N VAL A 231 7.14 -15.34 2.16
CA VAL A 231 7.61 -15.10 3.52
C VAL A 231 8.61 -13.95 3.51
N GLN A 232 8.46 -13.03 4.45
CA GLN A 232 9.36 -11.91 4.63
C GLN A 232 9.75 -11.78 6.09
N ALA A 233 11.04 -11.56 6.35
CA ALA A 233 11.54 -11.23 7.68
C ALA A 233 11.79 -9.71 7.73
N PHE A 234 10.99 -9.00 8.53
CA PHE A 234 11.11 -7.57 8.74
C PHE A 234 11.62 -7.29 10.15
N LYS A 235 12.84 -6.79 10.24
CA LYS A 235 13.62 -6.59 11.45
C LYS A 235 13.97 -5.09 11.60
N PRO A 236 13.04 -4.23 12.05
CA PRO A 236 13.33 -2.83 12.34
C PRO A 236 14.58 -2.67 13.20
N SER A 237 14.81 -3.56 14.15
CA SER A 237 15.96 -3.53 15.06
C SER A 237 17.33 -3.61 14.37
N ALA A 238 17.39 -4.15 13.14
CA ALA A 238 18.61 -4.20 12.35
C ALA A 238 18.99 -2.84 11.75
N ALA A 239 17.98 -2.04 11.38
CA ALA A 239 18.16 -0.69 10.87
C ALA A 239 18.20 0.35 12.00
N TYR A 240 17.38 0.15 13.04
CA TYR A 240 17.14 1.05 14.16
C TYR A 240 17.23 0.29 15.49
N PRO A 241 18.44 0.05 16.02
CA PRO A 241 18.64 -0.71 17.27
C PRO A 241 17.90 -0.13 18.48
N GLU A 242 17.56 1.16 18.46
CA GLU A 242 16.76 1.85 19.46
C GLU A 242 15.32 1.34 19.59
N ASP A 243 14.77 0.76 18.52
CA ASP A 243 13.39 0.23 18.49
C ASP A 243 13.27 -1.12 19.23
N GLY A 244 14.41 -1.74 19.57
CA GLY A 244 14.45 -3.06 20.18
C GLY A 244 13.89 -4.15 19.26
N THR A 245 13.87 -5.39 19.75
CA THR A 245 13.46 -6.56 18.95
C THR A 245 11.98 -6.87 19.04
N ASP A 246 11.19 -6.05 19.75
CA ASP A 246 9.78 -6.30 20.01
C ASP A 246 8.91 -6.12 18.75
N HIS A 247 9.40 -5.31 17.80
CA HIS A 247 8.79 -5.05 16.50
C HIS A 247 9.38 -5.89 15.36
N ASP A 248 10.32 -6.80 15.67
CA ASP A 248 10.84 -7.74 14.67
C ASP A 248 9.77 -8.79 14.35
N MET A 249 9.43 -8.94 13.07
CA MET A 249 8.29 -9.76 12.64
C MET A 249 8.51 -10.56 11.34
N TYR A 250 7.93 -11.76 11.30
CA TYR A 250 7.74 -12.51 10.05
C TYR A 250 6.38 -12.20 9.45
N ASN A 251 6.35 -11.84 8.18
CA ASN A 251 5.14 -11.68 7.39
C ASN A 251 4.98 -12.88 6.47
N VAL A 252 3.83 -13.55 6.53
CA VAL A 252 3.43 -14.58 5.56
C VAL A 252 2.28 -14.02 4.74
N ILE A 253 2.57 -13.65 3.50
CA ILE A 253 1.63 -13.02 2.58
C ILE A 253 1.17 -14.06 1.57
N TRP A 254 -0.13 -14.26 1.43
CA TRP A 254 -0.74 -15.13 0.44
C TRP A 254 -1.30 -14.27 -0.68
N ASN A 255 -0.67 -14.37 -1.85
CA ASN A 255 -1.03 -13.62 -3.04
C ASN A 255 -1.79 -14.49 -4.02
N GLN A 256 -2.76 -13.90 -4.71
CA GLN A 256 -3.30 -14.55 -5.92
C GLN A 256 -2.19 -14.69 -6.96
N VAL A 257 -2.25 -15.76 -7.76
CA VAL A 257 -1.33 -15.94 -8.88
C VAL A 257 -1.41 -14.73 -9.83
N GLY A 258 -0.26 -14.10 -10.10
CA GLY A 258 -0.17 -12.87 -10.90
C GLY A 258 -0.66 -11.61 -10.20
N GLY A 259 -1.07 -11.69 -8.93
CA GLY A 259 -1.52 -10.54 -8.15
C GLY A 259 -0.42 -9.49 -7.97
N SER A 260 -0.83 -8.24 -7.83
CA SER A 260 0.03 -7.09 -7.50
C SER A 260 -0.29 -6.59 -6.09
N SER A 261 0.36 -5.50 -5.66
CA SER A 261 -0.01 -4.76 -4.44
C SER A 261 -1.45 -4.18 -4.46
N ASN A 262 -2.07 -4.06 -5.64
CA ASN A 262 -3.47 -3.67 -5.78
C ASN A 262 -4.44 -4.85 -5.60
N SER A 263 -3.97 -6.08 -5.83
CA SER A 263 -4.80 -7.29 -5.72
C SER A 263 -5.11 -7.61 -4.26
N THR A 264 -6.19 -8.36 -4.06
CA THR A 264 -6.51 -8.90 -2.74
C THR A 264 -5.42 -9.86 -2.29
N ASP A 265 -4.87 -9.62 -1.10
CA ASP A 265 -3.93 -10.52 -0.44
C ASP A 265 -4.39 -10.83 1.00
N TYR A 266 -3.88 -11.94 1.54
CA TYR A 266 -4.01 -12.23 2.97
C TYR A 266 -2.64 -12.19 3.64
N ILE A 267 -2.56 -11.69 4.85
CA ILE A 267 -1.31 -11.66 5.63
C ILE A 267 -1.50 -12.28 7.01
N VAL A 268 -0.49 -13.01 7.45
CA VAL A 268 -0.30 -13.41 8.85
C VAL A 268 1.05 -12.90 9.33
N VAL A 269 1.05 -12.21 10.46
CA VAL A 269 2.23 -11.58 11.05
C VAL A 269 2.58 -12.29 12.35
N TYR A 270 3.84 -12.68 12.52
CA TYR A 270 4.38 -13.33 13.71
C TYR A 270 5.49 -12.52 14.34
N ASN A 271 5.56 -12.48 15.67
CA ASN A 271 6.72 -11.97 16.38
C ASN A 271 7.93 -12.89 16.17
N MET A 272 9.09 -12.34 15.83
CA MET A 272 10.28 -13.16 15.56
C MET A 272 10.84 -13.87 16.80
N ASN A 273 10.62 -13.35 18.01
CA ASN A 273 11.22 -13.87 19.23
C ASN A 273 10.51 -15.13 19.75
N ASP A 274 9.18 -15.16 19.68
CA ASP A 274 8.37 -16.22 20.26
C ASP A 274 7.35 -16.86 19.31
N LEU A 275 7.29 -16.40 18.05
CA LEU A 275 6.33 -16.84 17.02
C LEU A 275 4.87 -16.66 17.43
N SER A 276 4.58 -15.78 18.39
CA SER A 276 3.21 -15.38 18.69
C SER A 276 2.62 -14.58 17.52
N ILE A 277 1.31 -14.73 17.29
CA ILE A 277 0.61 -14.02 16.23
C ILE A 277 0.49 -12.54 16.65
N ILE A 278 1.01 -11.66 15.81
CA ILE A 278 0.81 -10.22 15.91
C ILE A 278 -0.48 -9.85 15.18
N GLY A 279 -0.73 -10.39 13.99
CA GLY A 279 -1.92 -10.00 13.23
C GLY A 279 -2.30 -10.95 12.11
N VAL A 280 -3.57 -10.88 11.72
CA VAL A 280 -4.14 -11.58 10.55
C VAL A 280 -5.04 -10.59 9.83
N ALA A 281 -4.87 -10.40 8.52
CA ALA A 281 -5.65 -9.43 7.75
C ALA A 281 -5.91 -9.87 6.30
N ILE A 282 -6.98 -9.35 5.72
CA ILE A 282 -7.19 -9.24 4.27
C ILE A 282 -6.84 -7.80 3.87
N ARG A 283 -6.13 -7.64 2.76
CA ARG A 283 -5.63 -6.34 2.27
C ARG A 283 -5.86 -6.21 0.76
N GLY A 284 -5.42 -5.08 0.22
CA GLY A 284 -5.41 -4.81 -1.21
C GLY A 284 -6.52 -3.85 -1.63
N ARG A 285 -6.23 -3.03 -2.64
CA ARG A 285 -7.20 -2.08 -3.21
C ARG A 285 -8.40 -2.79 -3.83
N GLU A 286 -8.22 -4.00 -4.38
CA GLU A 286 -9.31 -4.84 -4.89
C GLU A 286 -10.31 -5.21 -3.81
N HIS A 287 -9.84 -5.62 -2.62
CA HIS A 287 -10.72 -5.92 -1.50
C HIS A 287 -11.49 -4.66 -1.09
N TRP A 288 -10.79 -3.55 -0.90
CA TRP A 288 -11.39 -2.26 -0.54
C TRP A 288 -12.44 -1.81 -1.55
N ALA A 289 -12.12 -1.86 -2.85
CA ALA A 289 -13.02 -1.52 -3.96
C ALA A 289 -14.28 -2.40 -4.01
N GLY A 290 -14.18 -3.64 -3.51
CA GLY A 290 -15.30 -4.57 -3.39
C GLY A 290 -16.22 -4.30 -2.20
N LEU A 291 -15.83 -3.44 -1.25
CA LEU A 291 -16.64 -3.12 -0.09
C LEU A 291 -17.73 -2.10 -0.44
N GLN A 292 -18.87 -2.22 0.24
CA GLN A 292 -19.93 -1.22 0.15
C GLN A 292 -19.49 0.07 0.82
N SER A 293 -19.66 1.19 0.11
CA SER A 293 -19.49 2.53 0.64
C SER A 293 -20.74 3.01 1.41
N PHE A 294 -20.50 3.75 2.50
CA PHE A 294 -21.48 4.37 3.36
C PHE A 294 -21.20 5.86 3.52
N THR A 295 -22.26 6.65 3.75
CA THR A 295 -22.13 8.01 4.25
C THR A 295 -21.55 8.02 5.67
N ASP A 296 -20.94 9.12 6.09
CA ASP A 296 -20.40 9.26 7.45
C ASP A 296 -21.48 9.04 8.52
N ALA A 297 -22.70 9.50 8.25
CA ALA A 297 -23.84 9.33 9.15
C ALA A 297 -24.29 7.87 9.24
N GLU A 298 -24.30 7.14 8.13
CA GLU A 298 -24.62 5.71 8.11
C GLU A 298 -23.53 4.89 8.80
N ALA A 299 -22.26 5.17 8.53
CA ALA A 299 -21.14 4.50 9.16
C ALA A 299 -21.15 4.73 10.69
N ALA A 300 -21.31 5.98 11.13
CA ALA A 300 -21.43 6.32 12.55
C ALA A 300 -22.61 5.63 13.23
N ALA A 301 -23.77 5.53 12.55
CA ALA A 301 -24.91 4.78 13.07
C ALA A 301 -24.62 3.28 13.18
N LYS A 302 -23.81 2.74 12.26
CA LYS A 302 -23.42 1.32 12.27
C LYS A 302 -22.44 0.98 13.38
N VAL A 303 -21.55 1.89 13.79
CA VAL A 303 -20.56 1.64 14.85
C VAL A 303 -21.19 1.03 16.10
N GLU A 304 -22.25 1.65 16.61
CA GLU A 304 -22.95 1.20 17.81
C GLU A 304 -23.71 -0.11 17.60
N THR A 305 -24.30 -0.29 16.42
CA THR A 305 -25.07 -1.50 16.10
C THR A 305 -24.20 -2.72 15.82
N ASP A 306 -22.97 -2.49 15.35
CA ASP A 306 -22.03 -3.54 14.97
C ASP A 306 -21.10 -3.92 16.13
N LEU A 307 -20.87 -3.03 17.10
CA LEU A 307 -20.04 -3.31 18.28
C LEU A 307 -20.39 -4.64 19.00
N PRO A 308 -21.67 -4.98 19.26
CA PRO A 308 -22.00 -6.29 19.83
C PRO A 308 -21.64 -7.47 18.94
N LYS A 309 -21.70 -7.31 17.61
CA LYS A 309 -21.33 -8.34 16.63
C LYS A 309 -19.81 -8.55 16.61
N VAL A 310 -19.06 -7.44 16.61
CA VAL A 310 -17.60 -7.43 16.72
C VAL A 310 -17.16 -8.15 18.01
N CYS A 311 -17.74 -7.78 19.15
CA CYS A 311 -17.48 -8.46 20.42
C CYS A 311 -17.77 -9.96 20.36
N ALA A 312 -18.90 -10.35 19.77
CA ALA A 312 -19.27 -11.75 19.64
C ALA A 312 -18.29 -12.55 18.75
N GLU A 313 -17.81 -11.96 17.66
CA GLU A 313 -16.82 -12.59 16.78
C GLU A 313 -15.45 -12.73 17.45
N ILE A 314 -14.97 -11.68 18.14
CA ILE A 314 -13.71 -11.75 18.89
C ILE A 314 -13.81 -12.78 20.02
N GLU A 315 -14.94 -12.83 20.74
CA GLU A 315 -15.18 -13.86 21.76
C GLU A 315 -15.19 -15.26 21.14
N ARG A 316 -15.90 -15.45 20.03
CA ARG A 316 -16.03 -16.73 19.33
C ARG A 316 -14.69 -17.25 18.82
N LEU A 317 -13.90 -16.37 18.22
CA LEU A 317 -12.63 -16.73 17.59
C LEU A 317 -11.51 -16.80 18.62
N TYR A 318 -11.38 -15.79 19.48
CA TYR A 318 -10.18 -15.59 20.30
C TYR A 318 -10.45 -15.70 21.81
N GLY A 319 -11.72 -15.78 22.22
CA GLY A 319 -12.09 -15.98 23.62
C GLY A 319 -11.99 -14.73 24.50
N TYR A 320 -11.71 -13.56 23.93
CA TYR A 320 -11.68 -12.30 24.69
C TYR A 320 -13.10 -11.86 25.05
N LYS A 321 -13.31 -11.52 26.32
CA LYS A 321 -14.60 -11.07 26.88
C LYS A 321 -14.34 -9.94 27.87
N ASN A 322 -15.35 -9.09 28.06
CA ASN A 322 -15.33 -8.02 29.07
C ASN A 322 -14.08 -7.14 28.96
N TYR A 323 -13.98 -6.35 27.89
CA TYR A 323 -12.90 -5.38 27.74
C TYR A 323 -12.95 -4.33 28.87
N ASP A 324 -11.79 -3.79 29.23
CA ASP A 324 -11.64 -2.71 30.20
C ASP A 324 -11.98 -1.35 29.58
N SER A 325 -11.65 -1.18 28.31
CA SER A 325 -11.99 -0.01 27.50
C SER A 325 -12.01 -0.33 26.01
N GLU A 326 -12.77 0.46 25.28
CA GLU A 326 -12.93 0.42 23.84
C GLU A 326 -12.72 1.80 23.22
N TRP A 327 -12.22 1.81 21.99
CA TRP A 327 -12.19 2.98 21.13
C TRP A 327 -12.46 2.55 19.69
N HIS A 328 -13.00 3.44 18.88
CA HIS A 328 -13.30 3.14 17.48
C HIS A 328 -13.11 4.37 16.58
N GLU A 329 -12.79 4.11 15.32
CA GLU A 329 -12.75 5.13 14.25
C GLU A 329 -13.35 4.57 12.97
N VAL A 330 -14.09 5.40 12.24
CA VAL A 330 -14.52 5.07 10.88
C VAL A 330 -13.31 5.23 9.97
N TYR A 331 -13.03 4.21 9.16
CA TYR A 331 -11.88 4.15 8.28
C TYR A 331 -12.29 4.45 6.83
N TYR A 332 -11.46 5.25 6.16
CA TYR A 332 -11.67 5.76 4.80
C TYR A 332 -10.48 5.35 3.92
N ASP A 333 -10.66 5.44 2.60
CA ASP A 333 -9.52 5.30 1.69
C ASP A 333 -8.52 6.45 1.91
N TYR A 334 -7.24 6.18 1.68
CA TYR A 334 -6.10 7.06 1.96
C TYR A 334 -6.10 8.37 1.16
N THR A 335 -7.05 8.57 0.25
CA THR A 335 -6.99 9.63 -0.76
C THR A 335 -7.80 10.87 -0.45
N ASP A 336 -8.91 10.79 0.30
CA ASP A 336 -9.66 11.98 0.76
C ASP A 336 -10.72 11.60 1.84
N PRO A 337 -10.59 12.10 3.09
CA PRO A 337 -11.59 11.85 4.15
C PRO A 337 -12.93 12.59 3.91
N GLY A 338 -14.05 11.86 3.94
CA GLY A 338 -15.45 12.37 3.96
C GLY A 338 -15.96 12.93 2.61
N GLU A 339 -17.20 12.80 2.17
CA GLU A 339 -18.41 12.11 2.65
C GLU A 339 -18.83 11.08 1.59
N ASN A 340 -19.32 9.91 2.01
CA ASN A 340 -19.79 8.76 1.19
C ASN A 340 -18.69 7.83 0.69
N ASP A 341 -17.68 7.56 1.52
CA ASP A 341 -16.71 6.48 1.27
C ASP A 341 -16.24 5.75 2.53
N ALA A 342 -17.06 5.73 3.58
CA ALA A 342 -16.77 4.92 4.75
C ALA A 342 -17.06 3.45 4.44
N ARG A 343 -16.07 2.57 4.58
CA ARG A 343 -16.22 1.13 4.24
C ARG A 343 -15.93 0.20 5.41
N GLN A 344 -15.07 0.64 6.32
CA GLN A 344 -14.65 -0.14 7.48
C GLN A 344 -14.72 0.71 8.76
N THR A 345 -14.77 0.02 9.90
CA THR A 345 -14.59 0.63 11.22
C THR A 345 -13.47 -0.09 11.95
N ARG A 346 -12.56 0.67 12.54
CA ARG A 346 -11.58 0.18 13.51
C ARG A 346 -12.21 0.08 14.87
N TYR A 347 -12.00 -1.03 15.55
CA TYR A 347 -12.25 -1.13 16.98
C TYR A 347 -10.99 -1.56 17.70
N VAL A 348 -10.63 -0.84 18.75
CA VAL A 348 -9.49 -1.14 19.62
C VAL A 348 -10.02 -1.44 21.01
N PHE A 349 -9.74 -2.63 21.50
CA PHE A 349 -10.19 -3.12 22.79
C PHE A 349 -9.00 -3.37 23.71
N LYS A 350 -9.09 -2.94 24.97
CA LYS A 350 -8.12 -3.27 26.01
C LYS A 350 -8.63 -4.39 26.91
N PHE A 351 -7.78 -5.39 27.14
CA PHE A 351 -8.01 -6.53 28.04
C PHE A 351 -6.79 -6.71 28.95
N GLY A 352 -6.78 -6.03 30.09
CA GLY A 352 -5.63 -5.96 30.99
C GLY A 352 -4.44 -5.29 30.31
N ASN A 353 -3.36 -6.06 30.09
CA ASN A 353 -2.15 -5.62 29.40
C ASN A 353 -2.12 -5.98 27.91
N LYS A 354 -3.25 -6.44 27.37
CA LYS A 354 -3.38 -6.80 25.95
C LYS A 354 -4.31 -5.82 25.26
N THR A 355 -3.90 -5.40 24.08
CA THR A 355 -4.73 -4.61 23.16
C THR A 355 -5.06 -5.47 21.95
N VAL A 356 -6.34 -5.52 21.60
CA VAL A 356 -6.87 -6.20 20.42
C VAL A 356 -7.43 -5.14 19.49
N ASP A 357 -6.82 -5.00 18.32
CA ASP A 357 -7.25 -4.08 17.27
C ASP A 357 -7.93 -4.89 16.16
N VAL A 358 -9.05 -4.42 15.65
CA VAL A 358 -9.76 -5.10 14.56
C VAL A 358 -10.28 -4.12 13.52
N MET A 359 -10.16 -4.52 12.26
CA MET A 359 -10.90 -3.91 11.16
C MET A 359 -12.21 -4.66 10.92
N TRP A 360 -13.32 -3.93 10.84
CA TRP A 360 -14.65 -4.47 10.60
C TRP A 360 -15.23 -3.91 9.29
N ASP A 361 -15.60 -4.80 8.37
CA ASP A 361 -16.27 -4.45 7.11
C ASP A 361 -17.73 -4.07 7.38
N LEU A 362 -18.10 -2.82 7.14
CA LEU A 362 -19.44 -2.30 7.43
C LEU A 362 -20.53 -3.05 6.66
N GLY A 363 -20.32 -3.26 5.35
CA GLY A 363 -21.32 -3.89 4.48
C GLY A 363 -21.40 -5.41 4.64
N ALA A 364 -20.25 -6.07 4.80
CA ALA A 364 -20.19 -7.52 4.94
C ALA A 364 -20.48 -8.01 6.37
N GLU A 365 -20.36 -7.11 7.36
CA GLU A 365 -20.49 -7.39 8.79
C GLU A 365 -19.56 -8.54 9.23
N LYS A 366 -18.27 -8.40 8.89
CA LYS A 366 -17.21 -9.38 9.15
C LYS A 366 -15.91 -8.69 9.55
N LEU A 367 -15.05 -9.43 10.23
CA LEU A 367 -13.68 -9.00 10.52
C LEU A 367 -12.83 -9.07 9.24
N ALA A 368 -12.21 -7.95 8.89
CA ALA A 368 -11.18 -7.86 7.86
C ALA A 368 -9.78 -8.03 8.46
N SER A 369 -9.57 -7.62 9.71
CA SER A 369 -8.31 -7.90 10.41
C SER A 369 -8.51 -8.10 11.91
N VAL A 370 -7.50 -8.69 12.52
CA VAL A 370 -7.29 -8.69 13.97
C VAL A 370 -5.81 -8.64 14.27
N GLU A 371 -5.43 -7.74 15.17
CA GLU A 371 -4.06 -7.52 15.61
C GLU A 371 -3.98 -7.53 17.15
N PHE A 372 -2.86 -8.04 17.67
CA PHE A 372 -2.62 -8.27 19.08
C PHE A 372 -1.35 -7.55 19.51
N PHE A 373 -1.49 -6.65 20.48
CA PHE A 373 -0.39 -5.91 21.06
C PHE A 373 -0.30 -6.22 22.55
N ASN A 374 0.92 -6.40 23.06
CA ASN A 374 1.19 -6.40 24.49
C ASN A 374 1.66 -4.99 24.87
N GLU A 375 1.09 -4.42 25.94
CA GLU A 375 1.52 -3.12 26.50
C GLU A 375 2.67 -3.25 27.50
#